data_AF-A0A834CUQ7-F1
#
_entry.id   AF-A0A834CUQ7-F1
#
_cell.length_a   1.000
_cell.length_b   1.000
_cell.length_c   1.000
_cell.angle_alpha   90.00
_cell.angle_beta   90.00
_cell.angle_gamma   90.00
#
_symmetry.space_group_name_H-M   'P 1'
#
loop_
_entity.id
_entity.type
_entity.pdbx_description
1 polymer ?
#
loop_
_entity_poly.entity_id
_entity_poly.type
_entity_poly.pdbx_seq_one_letter_code
_entity_poly.pdbx_strand_id
1 'polypeptide(L)'
;MYASKSRSRAMQLKEELTLIKKENRSIQDYMHTVKALADEIALIDHPISKDDLTLYILNGLGVDFREIATPIQARECPLSFEELHDLLVSHEDYMRRLDATTQQLIATTNFSNCRSFPNSSGGGNGSRGFNKSSKGGQSNSDGSSAQNHNNGGPRQQKVQQAQWPTQVSTQVSNM
;
A
#
# COMPACT_ATOMS: atom_id res chain seq x y z
N MET A 1 5.50 -25.67 -49.50
CA MET A 1 5.79 -26.17 -48.13
C MET A 1 6.25 -25.09 -47.15
N TYR A 2 6.90 -24.00 -47.57
CA TYR A 2 7.33 -22.93 -46.64
C TYR A 2 6.18 -22.14 -46.01
N ALA A 3 5.13 -21.83 -46.77
CA ALA A 3 3.97 -21.08 -46.28
C ALA A 3 3.26 -21.76 -45.08
N SER A 4 3.14 -23.09 -45.11
CA SER A 4 2.50 -23.86 -44.02
C SER A 4 3.31 -23.79 -42.73
N LYS A 5 4.64 -23.91 -42.81
CA LYS A 5 5.55 -23.79 -41.66
C LYS A 5 5.55 -22.36 -41.08
N SER A 6 5.53 -21.34 -41.94
CA SER A 6 5.44 -19.93 -41.55
C SER A 6 4.14 -19.62 -40.81
N ARG A 7 3.01 -20.13 -41.31
CA ARG A 7 1.70 -19.96 -40.67
C ARG A 7 1.64 -20.61 -39.28
N SER A 8 2.14 -21.85 -39.15
CA SER A 8 2.20 -22.53 -37.85
C SER A 8 3.08 -21.77 -36.86
N ARG A 9 4.24 -21.26 -37.32
CA ARG A 9 5.12 -20.42 -36.49
C ARG A 9 4.43 -19.14 -36.02
N ALA A 10 3.72 -18.45 -36.91
CA ALA A 10 2.97 -17.24 -36.55
C ALA A 10 1.90 -17.51 -35.49
N MET A 11 1.17 -18.63 -35.62
CA MET A 11 0.18 -19.01 -34.61
C MET A 11 0.82 -19.26 -33.24
N GLN A 12 1.93 -20.00 -33.20
CA GLN A 12 2.64 -20.28 -31.96
C GLN A 12 3.13 -18.99 -31.29
N LEU A 13 3.76 -18.08 -32.04
CA LEU A 13 4.26 -16.82 -31.47
C LEU A 13 3.13 -15.92 -30.95
N LYS A 14 1.98 -15.90 -31.63
CA LYS A 14 0.79 -15.16 -31.15
C LYS A 14 0.19 -15.79 -29.89
N GLU A 15 0.22 -17.12 -29.78
CA GLU A 15 -0.19 -17.82 -28.57
C GLU A 15 0.74 -17.47 -27.41
N GLU A 16 2.06 -17.54 -27.61
CA GLU A 16 3.07 -17.12 -26.63
C GLU A 16 2.87 -15.68 -26.18
N LEU A 17 2.62 -14.75 -27.13
CA LEU A 17 2.32 -13.36 -26.83
C LEU A 17 1.02 -13.17 -26.01
N THR A 18 0.01 -14.00 -26.23
CA THR A 18 -1.26 -13.90 -25.50
C THR A 18 -1.13 -14.47 -24.08
N LEU A 19 -0.27 -15.47 -23.90
CA LEU A 19 -0.05 -16.14 -22.62
C LEU A 19 0.97 -15.43 -21.73
N ILE A 20 1.77 -14.51 -22.27
CA ILE A 20 2.79 -13.80 -21.50
C ILE A 20 2.16 -12.88 -20.46
N LYS A 21 2.58 -13.07 -19.21
CA LYS A 21 2.17 -12.23 -18.07
C LYS A 21 3.38 -11.57 -17.43
N LYS A 22 3.20 -10.37 -16.88
CA LYS A 22 4.23 -9.70 -16.07
C LYS A 22 4.59 -10.57 -14.85
N GLU A 23 3.56 -11.03 -14.12
CA GLU A 23 3.67 -11.72 -12.83
C GLU A 23 4.71 -11.06 -11.90
N ASN A 24 5.77 -11.78 -11.55
CA ASN A 24 6.83 -11.33 -10.63
C ASN A 24 8.02 -10.66 -11.36
N ARG A 25 7.92 -10.39 -12.66
CA ARG A 25 8.98 -9.71 -13.43
C ARG A 25 8.83 -8.20 -13.34
N SER A 26 9.93 -7.49 -13.59
CA SER A 26 9.90 -6.03 -13.76
C SER A 26 9.10 -5.66 -15.01
N ILE A 27 8.53 -4.45 -15.05
CA ILE A 27 7.90 -3.94 -16.29
C ILE A 27 8.89 -3.93 -17.45
N GLN A 28 10.15 -3.60 -17.20
CA GLN A 28 11.20 -3.56 -18.23
C GLN A 28 11.42 -4.93 -18.89
N ASP A 29 11.58 -6.00 -18.10
CA ASP A 29 11.80 -7.35 -18.63
C ASP A 29 10.58 -7.86 -19.39
N TYR A 30 9.38 -7.56 -18.86
CA TYR A 30 8.12 -7.90 -19.51
C TYR A 30 7.99 -7.22 -20.88
N MET A 31 8.18 -5.91 -20.94
CA MET A 31 8.11 -5.12 -22.17
C MET A 31 9.17 -5.57 -23.19
N HIS A 32 10.39 -5.88 -22.74
CA HIS A 32 11.43 -6.40 -23.62
C HIS A 32 11.02 -7.72 -24.29
N THR A 33 10.41 -8.63 -23.52
CA THR A 33 9.97 -9.94 -24.03
C THR A 33 8.81 -9.79 -25.03
N VAL A 34 7.83 -8.93 -24.72
CA VAL A 34 6.72 -8.62 -25.63
C VAL A 34 7.23 -8.02 -26.94
N LYS A 35 8.20 -7.09 -26.86
CA LYS A 35 8.81 -6.49 -28.05
C LYS A 35 9.52 -7.54 -28.91
N ALA A 36 10.29 -8.44 -28.30
CA ALA A 36 10.98 -9.50 -29.03
C ALA A 36 10.01 -10.42 -29.78
N LEU A 37 8.89 -10.81 -29.14
CA LEU A 37 7.84 -11.59 -29.80
C LEU A 37 7.19 -10.81 -30.95
N ALA A 38 6.84 -9.54 -30.74
CA ALA A 38 6.24 -8.71 -31.77
C ALA A 38 7.17 -8.52 -32.99
N ASP A 39 8.46 -8.28 -32.75
CA ASP A 39 9.48 -8.17 -33.78
C ASP A 39 9.63 -9.49 -34.55
N GLU A 40 9.58 -10.64 -33.88
CA GLU A 40 9.65 -11.96 -34.54
C GLU A 40 8.42 -12.27 -35.41
N ILE A 41 7.23 -11.89 -34.94
CA ILE A 41 5.99 -12.02 -35.72
C ILE A 41 6.03 -11.08 -36.95
N ALA A 42 6.59 -9.87 -36.80
CA ALA A 42 6.81 -8.97 -37.92
C ALA A 42 7.82 -9.53 -38.96
N LEU A 43 8.88 -10.22 -38.51
CA LEU A 43 9.88 -10.84 -39.39
C LEU A 43 9.32 -11.94 -40.31
N ILE A 44 8.20 -12.57 -39.93
CA ILE A 44 7.50 -13.58 -40.75
C ILE A 44 6.31 -13.00 -41.51
N ASP A 45 6.32 -11.69 -41.79
CA ASP A 45 5.30 -10.93 -42.52
C ASP A 45 3.90 -10.92 -41.86
N HIS A 46 3.84 -11.00 -40.53
CA HIS A 46 2.58 -10.94 -39.77
C HIS A 46 2.58 -9.83 -38.70
N PRO A 47 2.94 -8.57 -39.02
CA PRO A 47 3.07 -7.51 -38.02
C PRO A 47 1.77 -7.29 -37.22
N ILE A 48 1.94 -7.01 -35.93
CA ILE A 48 0.82 -6.70 -35.02
C ILE A 48 0.55 -5.19 -35.06
N SER A 49 -0.72 -4.79 -35.05
CA SER A 49 -1.09 -3.38 -34.99
C SER A 49 -0.70 -2.77 -33.63
N LYS A 50 -0.49 -1.45 -33.57
CA LYS A 50 -0.13 -0.78 -32.31
C LYS A 50 -1.23 -0.95 -31.25
N ASP A 51 -2.49 -0.92 -31.66
CA ASP A 51 -3.64 -1.10 -30.77
C ASP A 51 -3.71 -2.52 -30.24
N ASP A 52 -3.55 -3.53 -31.10
CA ASP A 52 -3.52 -4.92 -30.68
C ASP A 52 -2.35 -5.19 -29.75
N LEU A 53 -1.17 -4.65 -30.04
CA LEU A 53 0.00 -4.78 -29.18
C LEU A 53 -0.23 -4.14 -27.81
N THR A 54 -0.84 -2.95 -27.78
CA THR A 54 -1.25 -2.29 -26.53
C THR A 54 -2.23 -3.16 -25.74
N LEU A 55 -3.22 -3.75 -26.41
CA LEU A 55 -4.18 -4.66 -25.79
C LEU A 55 -3.50 -5.90 -25.21
N TYR A 56 -2.58 -6.54 -25.93
CA TYR A 56 -1.81 -7.68 -25.44
C TYR A 56 -0.99 -7.32 -24.20
N ILE A 57 -0.32 -6.17 -24.23
CA ILE A 57 0.46 -5.65 -23.10
C ILE A 57 -0.45 -5.49 -21.89
N LEU A 58 -1.53 -4.70 -22.01
CA LEU A 58 -2.41 -4.39 -20.88
C LEU A 58 -3.11 -5.63 -20.30
N ASN A 59 -3.44 -6.63 -21.13
CA ASN A 59 -4.01 -7.90 -20.67
C ASN A 59 -3.02 -8.78 -19.90
N GLY A 60 -1.73 -8.68 -20.22
CA GLY A 60 -0.67 -9.38 -19.50
C GLY A 60 -0.22 -8.66 -18.22
N LEU A 61 -0.69 -7.43 -18.00
CA LEU A 61 -0.50 -6.70 -16.75
C LEU A 61 -1.50 -7.17 -15.70
N GLY A 62 -1.03 -7.32 -14.46
CA GLY A 62 -1.86 -7.73 -13.33
C GLY A 62 -2.90 -6.68 -12.94
N VAL A 63 -3.72 -7.01 -11.94
CA VAL A 63 -4.80 -6.14 -11.44
C VAL A 63 -4.31 -4.77 -10.98
N ASP A 64 -3.05 -4.67 -10.56
CA ASP A 64 -2.38 -3.47 -10.07
C ASP A 64 -2.28 -2.36 -11.12
N PHE A 65 -2.35 -2.71 -12.40
CA PHE A 65 -2.24 -1.77 -13.51
C PHE A 65 -3.61 -1.37 -14.10
N ARG A 66 -4.72 -1.92 -13.58
CA ARG A 66 -6.07 -1.67 -14.14
C ARG A 66 -6.47 -0.19 -14.12
N GLU A 67 -6.00 0.54 -13.12
CA GLU A 67 -6.30 1.97 -12.97
C GLU A 67 -5.70 2.82 -14.09
N ILE A 68 -4.55 2.45 -14.63
CA ILE A 68 -3.94 3.12 -15.78
C ILE A 68 -4.31 2.46 -17.11
N ALA A 69 -4.67 1.17 -17.14
CA ALA A 69 -5.08 0.48 -18.35
C ALA A 69 -6.35 1.10 -18.97
N THR A 70 -7.33 1.47 -18.14
CA THR A 70 -8.60 2.04 -18.60
C THR A 70 -8.42 3.35 -19.40
N PRO A 71 -7.74 4.39 -18.87
CA PRO A 71 -7.51 5.62 -19.64
C PRO A 71 -6.61 5.41 -20.87
N ILE A 72 -5.68 4.45 -20.84
CA ILE A 72 -4.87 4.10 -22.02
C ILE A 72 -5.75 3.55 -23.14
N GLN A 73 -6.66 2.62 -22.83
CA GLN A 73 -7.58 2.02 -23.80
C GLN A 73 -8.61 3.01 -24.36
N ALA A 74 -8.97 4.04 -23.58
CA ALA A 74 -9.93 5.06 -24.00
C ALA A 74 -9.34 6.12 -24.93
N ARG A 75 -8.03 6.12 -25.21
CA ARG A 75 -7.40 7.12 -26.09
C ARG A 75 -7.85 6.91 -27.54
N GLU A 76 -8.14 8.01 -28.23
CA GLU A 76 -8.47 8.00 -29.67
C GLU A 76 -7.24 7.78 -30.55
N CYS A 77 -6.04 8.06 -30.04
CA CYS A 77 -4.78 7.90 -30.76
C CYS A 77 -3.93 6.78 -30.14
N PRO A 78 -3.41 5.84 -30.96
CA PRO A 78 -2.55 4.77 -30.48
C PRO A 78 -1.28 5.33 -29.86
N LEU A 79 -0.88 4.77 -28.71
CA LEU A 79 0.43 5.05 -28.12
C LEU A 79 1.53 4.41 -28.97
N SER A 80 2.68 5.07 -29.02
CA SER A 80 3.92 4.38 -29.39
C SER A 80 4.32 3.39 -28.29
N PHE A 81 5.12 2.40 -28.66
CA PHE A 81 5.64 1.41 -27.72
C PHE A 81 6.48 2.07 -26.60
N GLU A 82 7.23 3.12 -26.95
CA GLU A 82 8.07 3.89 -26.01
C GLU A 82 7.22 4.67 -25.00
N GLU A 83 6.19 5.39 -25.45
CA GLU A 83 5.30 6.12 -24.54
C GLU A 83 4.56 5.18 -23.59
N LEU A 84 4.10 4.02 -24.10
CA LEU A 84 3.47 3.00 -23.26
C LEU A 84 4.45 2.46 -22.23
N HIS A 85 5.69 2.17 -22.63
CA HIS A 85 6.74 1.73 -21.72
C HIS A 85 6.98 2.72 -20.58
N ASP A 86 7.18 3.99 -20.90
CA ASP A 86 7.48 5.03 -19.91
C ASP A 86 6.33 5.24 -18.93
N LEU A 87 5.09 5.15 -19.41
CA LEU A 87 3.90 5.22 -18.57
C LEU A 87 3.82 4.05 -17.58
N LEU A 88 4.09 2.83 -18.05
CA LEU A 88 4.07 1.63 -17.20
C LEU A 88 5.18 1.63 -16.15
N VAL A 89 6.39 2.07 -16.51
CA VAL A 89 7.52 2.21 -15.58
C VAL A 89 7.22 3.28 -14.53
N SER A 90 6.70 4.43 -14.96
CA SER A 90 6.31 5.52 -14.04
C SER A 90 5.26 5.06 -13.02
N HIS A 91 4.33 4.20 -13.46
CA HIS A 91 3.33 3.60 -12.59
C HIS A 91 3.92 2.61 -11.59
N GLU A 92 4.82 1.73 -12.05
CA GLU A 92 5.53 0.78 -11.17
C GLU A 92 6.30 1.52 -10.06
N ASP A 93 6.95 2.62 -10.40
CA ASP A 93 7.64 3.48 -9.44
C ASP A 93 6.68 4.19 -8.48
N TYR A 94 5.52 4.64 -8.97
CA TYR A 94 4.48 5.24 -8.14
C TYR A 94 3.95 4.25 -7.10
N MET A 95 3.63 3.02 -7.50
CA MET A 95 3.20 1.97 -6.59
C MET A 95 4.26 1.66 -5.52
N ARG A 96 5.53 1.54 -5.94
CA ARG A 96 6.65 1.32 -5.00
C ARG A 96 6.75 2.41 -3.94
N ARG A 97 6.50 3.67 -4.29
CA ARG A 97 6.49 4.80 -3.34
C ARG A 97 5.28 4.76 -2.40
N LEU A 98 4.11 4.37 -2.89
CA LEU A 98 2.91 4.21 -2.06
C LEU A 98 3.12 3.14 -0.98
N ASP A 99 3.70 2.00 -1.35
CA ASP A 99 4.02 0.92 -0.42
C ASP A 99 5.00 1.38 0.67
N ALA A 100 6.08 2.08 0.27
CA ALA A 100 7.06 2.62 1.20
C ALA A 100 6.44 3.63 2.19
N THR A 101 5.53 4.49 1.70
CA THR A 101 4.83 5.48 2.54
C THR A 101 3.91 4.79 3.55
N THR A 102 3.20 3.75 3.12
CA THR A 102 2.31 2.94 3.98
C THR A 102 3.11 2.24 5.07
N GLN A 103 4.28 1.69 4.75
CA GLN A 103 5.18 1.08 5.73
C GLN A 103 5.72 2.10 6.76
N GLN A 104 6.06 3.32 6.33
CA GLN A 104 6.49 4.38 7.25
C GLN A 104 5.40 4.80 8.23
N LEU A 105 4.15 4.90 7.77
CA LEU A 105 3.01 5.24 8.63
C LEU A 105 2.82 4.20 9.75
N ILE A 106 2.86 2.91 9.40
CA ILE A 106 2.73 1.79 10.35
C ILE A 106 3.89 1.78 11.36
N ALA A 107 5.12 2.10 10.93
CA ALA A 107 6.27 2.19 11.83
C ALA A 107 6.11 3.34 12.84
N THR A 108 5.70 4.53 12.40
CA THR A 108 5.55 5.71 13.28
C THR A 108 4.47 5.56 14.34
N THR A 109 3.37 4.84 14.09
CA THR A 109 2.33 4.60 15.10
C THR A 109 2.83 3.73 16.26
N ASN A 110 3.77 2.82 16.01
CA ASN A 110 4.30 1.91 17.03
C ASN A 110 5.32 2.56 18.00
N PHE A 111 5.88 3.73 17.67
CA PHE A 111 6.83 4.44 18.55
C PHE A 111 6.19 5.40 19.57
N SER A 112 4.85 5.46 19.63
CA SER A 112 4.14 6.45 20.45
C SER A 112 4.00 6.12 21.94
N ASN A 113 4.44 4.94 22.41
CA ASN A 113 4.14 4.49 23.78
C ASN A 113 5.27 4.64 24.81
N CYS A 114 6.32 5.41 24.52
CA CYS A 114 7.40 5.68 25.47
C CYS A 114 7.64 7.19 25.63
N ARG A 115 6.73 7.89 26.31
CA ARG A 115 7.03 9.20 26.90
C ARG A 115 6.64 9.21 28.38
N SER A 116 7.58 8.76 29.21
CA SER A 116 7.66 9.12 30.61
C SER A 116 7.80 10.64 30.72
N PHE A 117 6.83 11.30 31.34
CA PHE A 117 6.92 12.68 31.75
C PHE A 117 7.41 12.73 33.21
N PRO A 118 8.58 13.29 33.55
CA PRO A 118 8.85 13.75 34.90
C PRO A 118 8.38 15.21 34.98
N ASN A 119 7.14 15.44 35.42
CA ASN A 119 6.70 16.82 35.69
C ASN A 119 7.23 17.27 37.05
N SER A 120 8.20 18.16 36.98
CA SER A 120 8.69 19.03 38.05
C SER A 120 7.60 20.03 38.47
N SER A 121 7.18 19.97 39.73
CA SER A 121 6.51 21.03 40.51
C SER A 121 6.08 20.41 41.85
N GLY A 122 6.37 20.88 43.05
CA GLY A 122 6.88 22.15 43.53
C GLY A 122 6.38 22.31 44.97
N GLY A 123 7.19 22.93 45.83
CA GLY A 123 6.72 23.63 47.03
C GLY A 123 6.65 22.83 48.35
N GLY A 124 7.21 23.39 49.42
CA GLY A 124 6.80 23.04 50.77
C GLY A 124 7.85 23.18 51.88
N ASN A 125 8.23 24.41 52.18
CA ASN A 125 9.00 24.86 53.34
C ASN A 125 8.42 24.37 54.70
N GLY A 126 9.26 23.99 55.68
CA GLY A 126 8.74 23.68 57.03
C GLY A 126 9.70 23.12 58.09
N SER A 127 10.54 23.99 58.66
CA SER A 127 10.87 24.09 60.11
C SER A 127 11.51 22.94 60.93
N ARG A 128 12.73 23.24 61.40
CA ARG A 128 13.24 23.22 62.82
C ARG A 128 13.10 21.94 63.67
N GLY A 129 14.24 21.49 64.20
CA GLY A 129 14.37 20.69 65.42
C GLY A 129 15.70 19.91 65.45
N PHE A 130 16.78 20.50 65.93
CA PHE A 130 17.37 20.32 67.28
C PHE A 130 17.80 18.89 67.65
N ASN A 131 19.11 18.80 67.92
CA ASN A 131 19.82 17.92 68.86
C ASN A 131 20.26 16.49 68.47
N LYS A 132 21.58 16.32 68.70
CA LYS A 132 22.25 15.26 69.48
C LYS A 132 22.64 13.93 68.80
N SER A 133 23.96 13.84 68.59
CA SER A 133 24.89 12.82 69.14
C SER A 133 24.81 11.36 68.69
N SER A 134 26.02 10.80 68.51
CA SER A 134 26.42 9.38 68.58
C SER A 134 26.11 8.56 67.32
N LYS A 135 27.14 8.09 66.59
CA LYS A 135 27.86 6.79 66.72
C LYS A 135 27.00 5.57 66.35
N GLY A 136 27.56 4.74 65.46
CA GLY A 136 27.07 3.40 65.10
C GLY A 136 26.18 3.45 63.85
N GLY A 137 26.34 2.64 62.81
CA GLY A 137 26.87 1.29 62.78
C GLY A 137 25.78 0.38 62.19
N GLN A 138 26.04 -0.10 60.97
CA GLN A 138 25.60 -1.39 60.42
C GLN A 138 24.11 -1.82 60.43
N SER A 139 23.60 -1.94 59.20
CA SER A 139 23.07 -3.18 58.57
C SER A 139 21.64 -3.68 58.85
N ASN A 140 20.98 -3.93 57.70
CA ASN A 140 20.20 -5.11 57.28
C ASN A 140 18.69 -5.22 57.55
N SER A 141 18.00 -5.53 56.44
CA SER A 141 16.87 -6.46 56.22
C SER A 141 15.61 -6.31 57.07
N ASP A 142 14.45 -6.23 56.42
CA ASP A 142 13.50 -7.35 56.23
C ASP A 142 12.07 -6.81 56.01
N GLY A 143 11.19 -7.63 55.43
CA GLY A 143 9.73 -7.46 55.55
C GLY A 143 9.04 -6.95 54.28
N SER A 144 8.48 -7.81 53.42
CA SER A 144 7.23 -8.57 53.58
C SER A 144 5.97 -7.78 53.19
N SER A 145 5.38 -8.24 52.07
CA SER A 145 3.97 -8.61 51.89
C SER A 145 2.85 -7.56 51.92
N ALA A 146 1.86 -7.86 51.08
CA ALA A 146 0.44 -7.50 51.11
C ALA A 146 0.07 -6.07 50.66
N GLN A 147 -0.46 -5.93 49.44
CA GLN A 147 -1.91 -5.95 49.13
C GLN A 147 -2.70 -4.84 49.85
N ASN A 148 -3.13 -3.83 49.09
CA ASN A 148 -4.30 -3.05 49.48
C ASN A 148 -5.22 -2.83 48.28
N HIS A 149 -6.50 -3.07 48.53
CA HIS A 149 -7.58 -3.26 47.58
C HIS A 149 -8.08 -1.93 47.03
N ASN A 150 -8.29 -1.90 45.72
CA ASN A 150 -8.86 -0.79 44.98
C ASN A 150 -10.39 -0.98 44.90
N ASN A 151 -11.17 0.00 45.37
CA ASN A 151 -12.60 0.05 45.07
C ASN A 151 -13.02 1.51 44.82
N GLY A 152 -13.48 1.80 43.61
CA GLY A 152 -13.94 3.12 43.18
C GLY A 152 -14.24 3.13 41.69
N GLY A 153 -15.46 2.73 41.33
CA GLY A 153 -15.93 2.51 39.96
C GLY A 153 -15.96 3.74 39.04
N PRO A 154 -16.11 3.53 37.72
CA PRO A 154 -15.97 4.58 36.72
C PRO A 154 -17.26 5.38 36.48
N ARG A 155 -17.07 6.69 36.30
CA ARG A 155 -18.09 7.69 35.97
C ARG A 155 -18.26 7.76 34.45
N GLN A 156 -19.49 7.53 33.98
CA GLN A 156 -19.91 7.55 32.56
C GLN A 156 -19.65 8.90 31.90
N GLN A 157 -19.20 8.88 30.64
CA GLN A 157 -19.24 10.01 29.73
C GLN A 157 -20.16 9.71 28.55
N LYS A 158 -21.12 10.61 28.37
CA LYS A 158 -22.23 10.57 27.42
C LYS A 158 -21.71 10.78 25.99
N VAL A 159 -21.97 9.81 25.12
CA VAL A 159 -21.69 9.87 23.68
C VAL A 159 -22.79 10.69 23.01
N GLN A 160 -22.44 11.77 22.31
CA GLN A 160 -23.34 12.46 21.40
C GLN A 160 -23.44 11.66 20.08
N GLN A 161 -24.66 11.24 19.73
CA GLN A 161 -24.97 10.63 18.43
C GLN A 161 -24.98 11.70 17.34
N ALA A 162 -24.26 11.47 16.24
CA ALA A 162 -24.43 12.17 14.99
C ALA A 162 -25.52 11.47 14.17
N GLN A 163 -26.57 12.20 13.82
CA GLN A 163 -27.71 11.74 13.04
C GLN A 163 -27.48 12.11 11.57
N TRP A 164 -27.46 11.12 10.68
CA TRP A 164 -27.44 11.33 9.23
C TRP A 164 -28.87 11.58 8.72
N PRO A 165 -29.08 12.42 7.69
CA PRO A 165 -30.41 12.63 7.13
C PRO A 165 -30.80 11.48 6.19
N THR A 166 -31.97 10.88 6.43
CA THR A 166 -32.64 9.95 5.52
C THR A 166 -33.38 10.75 4.45
N GLN A 167 -33.02 10.57 3.17
CA GLN A 167 -33.86 10.98 2.04
C GLN A 167 -34.86 9.85 1.74
N VAL A 168 -36.16 10.15 1.77
CA VAL A 168 -37.23 9.25 1.30
C VAL A 168 -38.00 9.93 0.18
N SER A 169 -38.25 9.13 -0.86
CA SER A 169 -38.82 9.40 -2.16
C SER A 169 -40.10 10.24 -2.20
N THR A 170 -40.16 11.15 -3.17
CA THR A 170 -41.41 11.65 -3.75
C THR A 170 -41.94 10.63 -4.76
N GLN A 171 -43.11 10.06 -4.48
CA GLN A 171 -43.97 9.47 -5.51
C GLN A 171 -45.15 10.44 -5.67
N VAL A 172 -45.30 11.03 -6.85
CA VAL A 172 -46.55 11.69 -7.25
C VAL A 172 -47.06 11.04 -8.53
N SER A 173 -48.32 10.65 -8.41
CA SER A 173 -49.21 9.98 -9.34
C SER A 173 -49.27 10.61 -10.73
N ASN A 174 -49.47 9.75 -11.73
CA ASN A 174 -49.96 10.14 -13.04
C ASN A 174 -51.22 9.29 -13.35
N MET A 175 -52.37 9.96 -13.41
CA MET A 175 -53.57 9.56 -14.17
C MET A 175 -54.12 10.83 -14.81
#